data_AF-A0A843HXL3-F1
#
_entry.id   AF-A0A843HXL3-F1
#
_cell.length_a   1.000
_cell.length_b   1.000
_cell.length_c   1.000
_cell.angle_alpha   90.00
_cell.angle_beta   90.00
_cell.angle_gamma   90.00
#
_symmetry.space_group_name_H-M   'P 1'
#
loop_
_entity.id
_entity.type
_entity.pdbx_description
1 polymer ?
#
loop_
_entity_poly.entity_id
_entity_poly.type
_entity_poly.pdbx_seq_one_letter_code
_entity_poly.pdbx_strand_id
1 'polypeptide(L)' 'DLPIWKAMEDSTLIAYEANGIPLTTVHGYPVRLVVPRWWGYSYTKWLFRIHVTDKNVLGYWESLGYPDIARKNLGG' A
#
# COMPACT_ATOMS: atom_id res chain seq x y z
N ASP A 1 -4.55 2.25 5.27
CA ASP A 1 -3.22 1.77 5.75
C ASP A 1 -3.03 0.26 5.56
N LEU A 2 -1.89 -0.32 5.93
CA LEU A 2 -1.60 -1.77 5.77
C LEU A 2 -1.21 -2.39 7.12
N PRO A 3 -1.88 -3.45 7.60
CA PRO A 3 -1.51 -4.09 8.85
C PRO A 3 -0.15 -4.79 8.73
N ILE A 4 0.62 -4.82 9.82
CA ILE A 4 2.01 -5.31 9.83
C ILE A 4 2.12 -6.74 9.30
N TRP A 5 1.21 -7.63 9.68
CA TRP A 5 1.25 -9.02 9.23
C TRP A 5 1.13 -9.15 7.70
N LYS A 6 0.38 -8.24 7.06
CA LYS A 6 0.23 -8.22 5.60
C LYS A 6 1.45 -7.58 4.92
N ALA A 7 2.00 -6.53 5.54
CA ALA A 7 3.24 -5.89 5.09
C ALA A 7 4.43 -6.86 5.08
N MET A 8 4.44 -7.81 6.01
CA MET A 8 5.50 -8.80 6.20
C MET A 8 5.32 -10.07 5.36
N GLU A 9 4.24 -10.21 4.56
CA GLU A 9 4.11 -11.34 3.65
C GLU A 9 5.13 -11.24 2.50
N ASP A 10 5.74 -12.36 2.10
CA ASP A 10 6.67 -12.44 0.96
C ASP A 10 6.08 -11.92 -0.36
N SER A 11 4.74 -11.97 -0.47
CA SER A 11 4.02 -11.49 -1.65
C SER A 11 3.89 -9.96 -1.69
N THR A 12 4.14 -9.26 -0.58
CA THR A 12 4.11 -7.80 -0.51
C THR A 12 5.46 -7.25 -0.96
N LEU A 13 5.46 -6.45 -2.03
CA LEU A 13 6.67 -6.02 -2.70
C LEU A 13 6.78 -4.50 -2.79
N ILE A 14 8.00 -4.02 -2.62
CA ILE A 14 8.41 -2.69 -3.09
C ILE A 14 9.00 -2.91 -4.48
N ALA A 15 8.24 -2.54 -5.51
CA ALA A 15 8.61 -2.77 -6.91
C ALA A 15 9.19 -1.49 -7.53
N TYR A 16 10.32 -1.62 -8.22
CA TYR A 16 10.92 -0.59 -9.08
C TYR A 16 10.87 -0.97 -10.57
N GLU A 17 10.56 -2.23 -10.86
CA GLU A 17 10.40 -2.81 -12.20
C GLU A 17 9.12 -3.62 -12.30
N ALA A 18 8.62 -3.78 -13.53
CA ALA A 18 7.57 -4.72 -13.87
C ALA A 18 7.90 -5.34 -15.24
N ASN A 19 7.78 -6.67 -15.35
CA ASN A 19 8.10 -7.41 -16.59
C ASN A 19 9.53 -7.14 -17.11
N GLY A 20 10.50 -6.98 -16.21
CA GLY A 20 11.92 -6.78 -16.54
C GLY A 20 12.24 -5.39 -17.11
N ILE A 21 11.30 -4.43 -17.04
CA ILE A 21 11.54 -3.03 -17.39
C ILE A 21 11.25 -2.10 -16.21
N PRO A 22 11.96 -0.96 -16.09
CA PRO A 22 11.64 0.05 -15.10
C PRO A 22 10.18 0.48 -15.19
N LEU A 23 9.58 0.80 -14.05
CA LEU A 23 8.21 1.32 -14.03
C LEU A 23 8.12 2.58 -14.88
N THR A 24 6.99 2.77 -15.55
CA THR A 24 6.67 4.07 -16.16
C THR A 24 6.17 5.04 -15.09
N THR A 25 6.20 6.35 -15.37
CA THR A 25 5.65 7.37 -14.46
C THR A 25 4.21 7.08 -14.06
N VAL A 26 3.38 6.64 -15.02
CA VAL A 26 1.97 6.28 -14.80
C VAL A 26 1.83 5.09 -13.86
N HIS A 27 2.75 4.13 -13.94
CA HIS A 27 2.78 2.93 -13.12
C HIS A 27 3.51 3.10 -11.79
N GLY A 28 4.04 4.28 -11.49
CA GLY A 28 4.59 4.60 -10.16
C GLY A 28 6.11 4.73 -10.10
N TYR A 29 6.79 4.99 -11.22
CA TYR A 29 8.22 5.31 -11.21
C TYR A 29 8.58 6.39 -10.18
N PRO A 30 9.66 6.25 -9.39
CA PRO A 30 10.65 5.17 -9.48
C PRO A 30 10.24 3.89 -8.74
N VAL A 31 9.38 4.00 -7.74
CA VAL A 31 9.08 2.91 -6.81
C VAL A 31 7.60 2.94 -6.40
N ARG A 32 6.99 1.75 -6.30
CA ARG A 32 5.63 1.57 -5.80
C ARG A 32 5.55 0.43 -4.78
N LEU A 33 4.50 0.45 -3.96
CA LEU A 33 4.07 -0.69 -3.16
C LEU A 33 3.12 -1.58 -3.99
N VAL A 34 3.28 -2.89 -3.86
CA VAL A 34 2.45 -3.93 -4.48
C VAL A 34 2.00 -4.89 -3.39
N VAL A 35 0.69 -4.98 -3.16
CA VAL A 35 0.09 -5.88 -2.15
C VAL A 35 -0.91 -6.81 -2.84
N PRO A 36 -0.50 -8.02 -3.25
CA PRO A 36 -1.38 -8.96 -3.93
C PRO A 36 -2.60 -9.33 -3.08
N ARG A 37 -3.74 -9.50 -3.77
CA ARG A 37 -5.01 -9.99 -3.21
C ARG A 37 -5.57 -9.12 -2.07
N TRP A 38 -5.11 -7.87 -1.98
CA TRP A 38 -5.61 -6.88 -1.03
C TRP A 38 -6.41 -5.80 -1.77
N TRP A 39 -7.69 -5.69 -1.42
CA TRP A 39 -8.60 -4.72 -2.04
C TRP A 39 -8.54 -3.40 -1.26
N GLY A 40 -8.13 -2.32 -1.92
CA GLY A 40 -8.00 -0.97 -1.34
C GLY A 40 -7.00 -0.09 -2.10
N TYR A 41 -6.60 1.03 -1.48
CA TYR A 41 -5.57 1.98 -1.94
C TYR A 41 -4.13 1.40 -1.99
N SER A 42 -3.99 0.08 -1.92
CA SER A 42 -2.76 -0.67 -1.59
C SER A 42 -1.76 -0.81 -2.74
N TYR A 43 -1.89 0.05 -3.74
CA TYR A 43 -0.92 0.25 -4.80
C TYR A 43 -0.39 1.68 -4.74
N THR A 44 0.27 2.01 -3.64
CA THR A 44 0.89 3.32 -3.47
C THR A 44 1.95 3.52 -4.53
N LYS A 45 1.65 4.35 -5.52
CA LYS A 45 2.61 4.82 -6.52
C LYS A 45 3.48 5.92 -5.90
N TRP A 46 4.70 6.05 -6.40
CA TRP A 46 5.63 7.12 -5.98
C TRP A 46 5.95 7.04 -4.49
N LEU A 47 6.28 5.84 -4.03
CA LEU A 47 6.60 5.58 -2.62
C LEU A 47 7.88 6.33 -2.24
N PHE A 48 7.78 7.23 -1.25
CA PHE A 48 8.90 8.03 -0.74
C PHE A 48 9.26 7.73 0.72
N ARG A 49 8.31 7.22 1.51
CA ARG A 49 8.48 6.94 2.93
C ARG A 49 7.52 5.85 3.39
N ILE A 50 8.01 4.98 4.26
CA ILE A 50 7.21 4.04 5.04
C ILE A 50 7.28 4.48 6.50
N HIS A 51 6.13 4.55 7.16
CA HIS A 51 6.05 4.84 8.59
C HIS A 51 5.36 3.67 9.29
N VAL A 52 6.01 3.12 10.30
CA VAL A 52 5.48 2.01 11.10
C VAL A 52 5.07 2.57 12.45
N THR A 53 3.85 2.25 12.88
CA THR A 53 3.27 2.73 14.14
C THR A 53 2.46 1.62 14.79
N ASP A 54 2.41 1.62 16.12
CA ASP A 54 1.61 0.73 16.96
C ASP A 54 0.20 1.29 17.23
N LYS A 55 -0.06 2.53 16.79
CA LYS A 55 -1.34 3.21 16.91
C LYS A 55 -2.04 3.24 15.56
N ASN A 56 -3.36 3.08 15.57
CA ASN A 56 -4.20 3.33 14.41
C ASN A 56 -4.31 4.86 14.21
N VAL A 57 -3.21 5.46 13.74
CA VAL A 57 -3.13 6.88 13.44
C VAL A 57 -3.81 7.05 12.10
N LEU A 58 -4.96 7.72 12.08
CA LEU A 58 -5.64 8.10 10.84
C LEU A 58 -4.60 8.68 9.88
N GLY A 59 -4.40 8.03 8.73
CA GLY A 59 -3.41 8.44 7.74
C GLY A 59 -3.66 9.89 7.27
N TYR A 60 -2.61 10.55 6.77
CA TYR A 60 -2.70 11.91 6.23
C TYR A 60 -3.87 12.10 5.22
N TRP A 61 -4.20 11.06 4.44
CA TRP A 61 -5.31 11.05 3.48
C TRP A 61 -6.69 10.77 4.09
N GLU A 62 -6.76 10.10 5.25
CA GLU A 62 -8.01 9.87 5.98
C GLU A 62 -8.47 11.15 6.68
N SER A 63 -7.52 11.99 7.11
CA SER A 63 -7.82 13.36 7.58
C SER A 63 -8.39 14.29 6.49
N LEU A 64 -8.21 13.92 5.22
CA LEU A 64 -8.71 14.65 4.04
C LEU A 64 -9.99 14.03 3.43
N GLY A 65 -10.62 13.05 4.10
CA GLY A 65 -11.96 12.56 3.74
C GLY A 65 -12.01 11.35 2.82
N TYR A 66 -10.90 10.65 2.58
CA TYR A 66 -10.95 9.34 1.92
C TYR A 66 -11.36 8.24 2.92
N PRO A 67 -12.41 7.45 2.66
CA PRO A 67 -12.88 6.44 3.60
C PRO A 67 -11.96 5.21 3.65
N ASP A 68 -11.58 4.78 4.87
CA ASP A 68 -10.81 3.56 5.16
C ASP A 68 -11.69 2.30 5.05
N ILE A 69 -12.07 1.95 3.84
CA ILE A 69 -12.79 0.70 3.54
C ILE A 69 -11.90 -0.27 2.78
N ALA A 70 -10.72 -0.55 3.35
CA ALA A 70 -9.99 -1.79 3.08
C ALA A 70 -10.38 -2.85 4.14
N ARG A 71 -11.64 -3.31 4.06
CA ARG A 71 -12.18 -4.54 4.69
C ARG A 71 -12.23 -4.57 6.24
N LYS A 72 -13.28 -4.00 6.84
CA LYS A 72 -13.71 -4.35 8.20
C LYS A 72 -14.59 -5.62 8.31
N ASN A 73 -14.90 -6.30 7.19
CA ASN A 73 -15.82 -7.46 7.17
C ASN A 73 -15.22 -8.71 6.49
N LEU A 74 -14.44 -9.49 7.24
CA LEU A 74 -14.34 -10.95 7.07
C LEU A 74 -14.09 -11.62 8.43
N GLY A 75 -15.12 -11.61 9.27
CA GLY A 75 -15.07 -12.25 10.57
C GLY A 75 -16.29 -11.83 11.37
N GLY A 76 -17.43 -12.43 11.05
CA GLY A 76 -18.76 -12.13 11.57
C GLY A 76 -19.80 -12.46 10.52
#